data_AF-G7ZEA7-F1
#
_entry.id   AF-G7ZEA7-F1
#
_cell.length_a   1.000
_cell.length_b   1.000
_cell.length_c   1.000
_cell.angle_alpha   90.00
_cell.angle_beta   90.00
_cell.angle_gamma   90.00
#
_symmetry.space_group_name_H-M   'P 1'
#
loop_
_entity.id
_entity.type
_entity.pdbx_description
1 polymer ?
#
loop_
_entity_poly.entity_id
_entity_poly.type
_entity_poly.pdbx_seq_one_letter_code
_entity_poly.pdbx_strand_id
1 'polypeptide(L)'
;MLDLSLLVQYGPALLRGFGVTILCWGAGCLIGMVLGFVLMLLRQIPVKPLRWAIRAYIEVIRGTPFLIQLFLLYSGGPSIGLRLEATAAGILGLGIYGSAYFAEIFRAGYQAVPKGQVEAALSLGMSYGSILRRVIVPAMLVSTIPSIVNMMAILTKETVVLSIITVPELMYEMQTMAAETFATFETIVGMALFYWLLVEVVSRLGRRLEARVTRFLTHASPQGSSTQTATARA
;
A
#
# COMPACT_ATOMS: atom_id res chain seq x y z
N MET A 1 -36.91 -5.49 7.54
CA MET A 1 -36.33 -4.63 8.59
C MET A 1 -34.95 -5.19 8.87
N LEU A 2 -33.90 -4.38 9.01
CA LEU A 2 -32.55 -4.88 9.30
C LEU A 2 -32.59 -5.71 10.59
N ASP A 3 -32.39 -7.02 10.49
CA ASP A 3 -32.36 -7.90 11.65
C ASP A 3 -30.99 -7.84 12.33
N LEU A 4 -30.83 -6.87 13.23
CA LEU A 4 -29.60 -6.65 13.99
C LEU A 4 -29.26 -7.83 14.92
N SER A 5 -30.19 -8.78 15.16
CA SER A 5 -29.90 -9.97 15.97
C SER A 5 -28.88 -10.89 15.30
N LEU A 6 -28.86 -10.92 13.96
CA LEU A 6 -27.90 -11.69 13.18
C LEU A 6 -26.47 -11.21 13.40
N LEU A 7 -26.25 -9.88 13.48
CA LEU A 7 -24.93 -9.31 13.77
C LEU A 7 -24.43 -9.66 15.17
N VAL A 8 -25.33 -9.81 16.14
CA VAL A 8 -24.98 -10.23 17.50
C VAL A 8 -24.64 -11.72 17.53
N GLN A 9 -25.41 -12.55 16.82
CA GLN A 9 -25.20 -13.99 16.74
C GLN A 9 -23.87 -14.35 16.06
N TYR A 10 -23.56 -13.71 14.93
CA TYR A 10 -22.32 -13.95 14.17
C TYR A 10 -21.16 -13.07 14.63
N GLY A 11 -21.38 -12.16 15.58
CA GLY A 11 -20.39 -11.22 16.09
C GLY A 11 -19.02 -11.82 16.44
N PRO A 12 -18.94 -12.98 17.14
CA PRO A 12 -17.67 -13.63 17.42
C PRO A 12 -16.90 -14.08 16.17
N ALA A 13 -17.59 -14.60 15.16
CA ALA A 13 -16.99 -15.01 13.89
C ALA A 13 -16.53 -13.78 13.09
N LEU A 14 -17.39 -12.76 12.99
CA LEU A 14 -17.05 -11.49 12.33
C LEU A 14 -15.84 -10.80 12.97
N LEU A 15 -15.71 -10.84 14.30
CA LEU A 15 -14.57 -10.27 15.00
C LEU A 15 -13.26 -11.05 14.72
N ARG A 16 -13.34 -12.38 14.62
CA ARG A 16 -12.20 -13.21 14.21
C ARG A 16 -11.80 -12.92 12.77
N GLY A 17 -12.78 -12.91 11.86
CA GLY A 17 -12.57 -12.56 10.45
C GLY A 17 -11.94 -11.19 10.28
N PHE A 18 -12.42 -10.19 11.05
CA PHE A 18 -11.81 -8.86 11.10
C PHE A 18 -10.33 -8.91 11.55
N GLY A 19 -10.02 -9.68 12.58
CA GLY A 19 -8.63 -9.90 13.02
C GLY A 19 -7.74 -10.47 11.90
N VAL A 20 -8.26 -11.44 11.14
CA VAL A 20 -7.57 -12.01 9.97
C VAL A 20 -7.42 -10.99 8.84
N THR A 21 -8.45 -10.16 8.56
CA THR A 21 -8.37 -9.06 7.60
C THR A 21 -7.23 -8.11 7.95
N ILE A 22 -7.13 -7.68 9.21
CA ILE A 22 -6.07 -6.79 9.69
C ILE A 22 -4.70 -7.45 9.61
N LEU A 23 -4.59 -8.74 9.96
CA LEU A 23 -3.35 -9.51 9.84
C LEU A 23 -2.87 -9.56 8.38
N CYS A 24 -3.75 -9.97 7.46
CA CYS A 24 -3.45 -10.07 6.04
C CYS A 24 -3.06 -8.72 5.44
N TRP A 25 -3.85 -7.69 5.74
CA TRP A 25 -3.56 -6.31 5.30
C TRP A 25 -2.24 -5.80 5.85
N GLY A 26 -2.01 -5.91 7.16
CA GLY A 26 -0.82 -5.37 7.82
C GLY A 26 0.45 -6.08 7.39
N ALA A 27 0.46 -7.41 7.39
CA ALA A 27 1.60 -8.20 6.95
C ALA A 27 1.85 -8.03 5.45
N GLY A 28 0.81 -8.03 4.62
CA GLY A 28 0.92 -7.77 3.18
C GLY A 28 1.46 -6.37 2.88
N CYS A 29 0.97 -5.33 3.56
CA CYS A 29 1.51 -3.97 3.44
C CYS A 29 2.98 -3.91 3.83
N LEU A 30 3.37 -4.54 4.95
CA LEU A 30 4.75 -4.55 5.41
C LEU A 30 5.68 -5.23 4.40
N ILE A 31 5.31 -6.43 3.92
CA ILE A 31 6.07 -7.15 2.89
C ILE A 31 6.15 -6.30 1.62
N GLY A 32 5.04 -5.73 1.16
CA GLY A 32 4.99 -4.88 -0.01
C GLY A 32 5.89 -3.64 0.12
N MET A 33 5.88 -2.97 1.26
CA MET A 33 6.73 -1.80 1.50
C MET A 33 8.21 -2.18 1.51
N VAL A 34 8.58 -3.25 2.21
CA VAL A 34 9.98 -3.72 2.27
C VAL A 34 10.47 -4.14 0.89
N LEU A 35 9.72 -5.00 0.19
CA LEU A 35 10.08 -5.46 -1.15
C LEU A 35 10.08 -4.30 -2.16
N GLY A 36 9.09 -3.42 -2.11
CA GLY A 36 9.02 -2.25 -2.98
C GLY A 36 10.20 -1.31 -2.80
N PHE A 37 10.63 -1.09 -1.55
CA PHE A 37 11.81 -0.29 -1.24
C PHE A 37 13.10 -0.95 -1.76
N VAL A 38 13.25 -2.27 -1.55
CA VAL A 38 14.39 -3.04 -2.09
C VAL A 38 14.42 -2.97 -3.61
N LEU A 39 13.29 -3.17 -4.29
CA LEU A 39 13.19 -3.05 -5.76
C LEU A 39 13.58 -1.66 -6.25
N MET A 40 13.15 -0.61 -5.54
CA MET A 40 13.53 0.77 -5.84
C MET A 40 15.05 0.97 -5.73
N LEU A 41 15.68 0.47 -4.66
CA LEU A 41 17.13 0.55 -4.47
C LEU A 41 17.90 -0.22 -5.54
N LEU A 42 17.51 -1.47 -5.82
CA LEU A 42 18.15 -2.32 -6.84
C LEU A 42 18.09 -1.69 -8.22
N ARG A 43 17.02 -0.93 -8.53
CA ARG A 43 16.88 -0.23 -9.81
C ARG A 43 17.89 0.91 -10.00
N GLN A 44 18.47 1.45 -8.92
CA GLN A 44 19.50 2.48 -8.98
C GLN A 44 20.87 1.93 -9.40
N ILE A 45 21.07 0.61 -9.28
CA ILE A 45 22.32 -0.03 -9.69
C ILE A 45 22.47 0.13 -11.23
N PRO A 46 23.67 0.47 -11.73
CA PRO A 46 23.92 0.68 -13.16
C PRO A 46 24.03 -0.62 -13.97
N VAL A 47 23.25 -1.65 -13.63
CA VAL A 47 23.23 -2.95 -14.31
C VAL A 47 21.97 -3.04 -15.18
N LYS A 48 22.14 -2.97 -16.50
CA LYS A 48 21.01 -2.92 -17.47
C LYS A 48 20.06 -4.11 -17.36
N PRO A 49 20.51 -5.39 -17.31
CA PRO A 49 19.61 -6.53 -17.23
C PRO A 49 18.76 -6.53 -15.95
N LEU A 50 19.37 -6.19 -14.80
CA LEU A 50 18.66 -6.08 -13.52
C LEU A 50 17.55 -5.03 -13.59
N ARG A 51 17.85 -3.85 -14.16
CA ARG A 51 16.87 -2.77 -14.31
C ARG A 51 15.70 -3.17 -15.21
N TRP A 52 15.98 -3.92 -16.28
CA TRP A 52 14.94 -4.42 -17.16
C TRP A 52 14.06 -5.47 -16.47
N ALA A 53 14.67 -6.41 -15.74
CA ALA A 53 13.92 -7.42 -14.97
C ALA A 53 13.00 -6.79 -13.92
N ILE A 54 13.49 -5.80 -13.16
CA ILE A 54 12.66 -5.09 -12.17
C ILE A 54 11.53 -4.31 -12.85
N ARG A 55 11.81 -3.65 -13.98
CA ARG A 55 10.78 -2.93 -14.75
C ARG A 55 9.69 -3.90 -15.24
N ALA A 56 10.08 -5.03 -15.84
CA ALA A 56 9.16 -6.04 -16.32
C ALA A 56 8.29 -6.59 -15.18
N TYR A 57 8.88 -6.91 -14.02
CA TYR A 57 8.13 -7.31 -12.82
C TYR A 57 7.07 -6.26 -12.43
N ILE A 58 7.48 -4.99 -12.30
CA ILE A 58 6.57 -3.91 -11.90
C ILE A 58 5.43 -3.74 -12.93
N GLU A 59 5.76 -3.77 -14.23
CA GLU A 59 4.79 -3.61 -15.32
C GLU A 59 3.80 -4.78 -15.38
N VAL A 60 4.25 -6.02 -15.20
CA VAL A 60 3.37 -7.20 -15.18
C VAL A 60 2.44 -7.17 -13.96
N ILE A 61 2.97 -6.91 -12.77
CA ILE A 61 2.15 -6.90 -11.55
C ILE A 61 1.13 -5.76 -11.56
N ARG A 62 1.49 -4.57 -12.06
CA ARG A 62 0.56 -3.45 -12.16
C ARG A 62 -0.40 -3.57 -13.35
N GLY A 63 -0.01 -4.32 -14.37
CA GLY A 63 -0.80 -4.54 -15.59
C GLY A 63 -1.77 -5.71 -15.50
N THR A 64 -1.70 -6.52 -14.43
CA THR A 64 -2.58 -7.69 -14.25
C THR A 64 -3.46 -7.53 -13.01
N PRO A 65 -4.72 -8.00 -13.03
CA PRO A 65 -5.60 -7.92 -11.87
C PRO A 65 -5.06 -8.71 -10.68
N PHE A 66 -5.20 -8.16 -9.47
CA PHE A 66 -4.78 -8.83 -8.23
C PHE A 66 -5.41 -10.22 -8.07
N LEU A 67 -6.70 -10.33 -8.37
CA LEU A 67 -7.45 -11.61 -8.35
C LEU A 67 -6.74 -12.70 -9.16
N ILE A 68 -6.31 -12.39 -10.38
CA ILE A 68 -5.64 -13.36 -11.26
C ILE A 68 -4.29 -13.77 -10.68
N GLN A 69 -3.50 -12.82 -10.16
CA GLN A 69 -2.23 -13.12 -9.51
C GLN A 69 -2.40 -14.03 -8.29
N LEU A 70 -3.44 -13.76 -7.48
CA LEU A 70 -3.75 -14.55 -6.30
C LEU A 70 -4.18 -15.98 -6.65
N PHE A 71 -5.01 -16.15 -7.68
CA PHE A 71 -5.39 -17.47 -8.19
C PHE A 71 -4.20 -18.24 -8.75
N LEU A 72 -3.31 -17.59 -9.50
CA LEU A 72 -2.09 -18.24 -9.97
C LEU A 72 -1.20 -18.69 -8.81
N LEU A 73 -1.08 -17.87 -7.76
CA LEU A 73 -0.29 -18.21 -6.58
C LEU A 73 -0.89 -19.38 -5.78
N TYR A 74 -2.17 -19.31 -5.45
CA TYR A 74 -2.82 -20.28 -4.56
C TYR A 74 -3.28 -21.55 -5.30
N SER A 75 -4.04 -21.38 -6.39
CA SER A 75 -4.60 -22.50 -7.15
C SER A 75 -3.64 -23.04 -8.19
N GLY A 76 -2.79 -22.19 -8.78
CA GLY A 76 -1.78 -22.59 -9.77
C GLY A 76 -0.48 -23.12 -9.15
N GLY A 77 -0.07 -22.59 -8.00
CA GLY A 77 1.16 -22.96 -7.29
C GLY A 77 1.36 -24.47 -7.08
N PRO A 78 0.34 -25.26 -6.70
CA PRO A 78 0.49 -26.70 -6.51
C PRO A 78 1.02 -27.44 -7.75
N SER A 79 0.73 -26.97 -8.96
CA SER A 79 1.21 -27.57 -10.22
C SER A 79 2.74 -27.51 -10.39
N ILE A 80 3.41 -26.61 -9.66
CA ILE A 80 4.88 -26.48 -9.62
C ILE A 80 5.46 -26.87 -8.25
N GLY A 81 4.67 -27.54 -7.40
CA GLY A 81 5.08 -27.98 -6.07
C GLY A 81 5.00 -26.93 -4.96
N LEU A 82 4.51 -25.72 -5.25
CA LEU A 82 4.30 -24.67 -4.24
C LEU A 82 2.92 -24.82 -3.60
N ARG A 83 2.87 -25.28 -2.35
CA ARG A 83 1.62 -25.42 -1.59
C ARG A 83 1.64 -24.47 -0.41
N LEU A 84 0.74 -23.50 -0.43
CA LEU A 84 0.57 -22.51 0.62
C LEU A 84 -0.79 -22.69 1.27
N GLU A 85 -0.87 -22.50 2.57
CA GLU A 85 -2.14 -22.28 3.25
C GLU A 85 -2.78 -20.97 2.72
N ALA A 86 -4.10 -20.91 2.65
CA ALA A 86 -4.84 -19.77 2.11
C ALA A 86 -4.38 -18.43 2.72
N THR A 87 -4.25 -18.35 4.05
CA THR A 87 -3.83 -17.13 4.75
C THR A 87 -2.43 -16.69 4.33
N ALA A 88 -1.48 -17.64 4.24
CA ALA A 88 -0.11 -17.37 3.81
C ALA A 88 -0.06 -16.93 2.33
N ALA A 89 -0.85 -17.58 1.46
CA ALA A 89 -0.99 -17.17 0.06
C ALA A 89 -1.59 -15.76 -0.06
N GLY A 90 -2.58 -15.41 0.76
CA GLY A 90 -3.16 -14.08 0.81
C GLY A 90 -2.17 -13.00 1.24
N ILE A 91 -1.40 -13.25 2.30
CA ILE A 91 -0.35 -12.34 2.79
C ILE A 91 0.74 -12.14 1.72
N LEU A 92 1.26 -13.22 1.15
CA LEU A 92 2.30 -13.16 0.12
C LEU A 92 1.78 -12.52 -1.17
N GLY A 93 0.56 -12.86 -1.60
CA GLY A 93 -0.10 -12.27 -2.76
C GLY A 93 -0.26 -10.75 -2.60
N LEU A 94 -0.79 -10.29 -1.46
CA LEU A 94 -0.90 -8.86 -1.15
C LEU A 94 0.46 -8.17 -1.11
N GLY A 95 1.47 -8.83 -0.54
CA GLY A 95 2.83 -8.30 -0.48
C GLY A 95 3.47 -8.14 -1.85
N ILE A 96 3.39 -9.16 -2.70
CA ILE A 96 3.90 -9.14 -4.08
C ILE A 96 3.17 -8.06 -4.88
N TYR A 97 1.84 -8.06 -4.84
CA TYR A 97 1.02 -7.05 -5.51
C TYR A 97 1.40 -5.64 -5.05
N GLY A 98 1.37 -5.40 -3.74
CA GLY A 98 1.72 -4.12 -3.14
C GLY A 98 3.13 -3.65 -3.47
N SER A 99 4.11 -4.57 -3.54
CA SER A 99 5.52 -4.23 -3.78
C SER A 99 5.76 -3.47 -5.09
N ALA A 100 5.02 -3.78 -6.15
CA ALA A 100 5.18 -3.11 -7.44
C ALA A 100 4.70 -1.65 -7.38
N TYR A 101 3.61 -1.39 -6.66
CA TYR A 101 3.08 -0.04 -6.44
C TYR A 101 3.97 0.75 -5.47
N PHE A 102 4.40 0.15 -4.37
CA PHE A 102 5.33 0.78 -3.42
C PHE A 102 6.67 1.11 -4.08
N ALA A 103 7.20 0.24 -4.94
CA ALA A 103 8.43 0.52 -5.70
C ALA A 103 8.31 1.79 -6.55
N GLU A 104 7.16 2.01 -7.20
CA GLU A 104 6.92 3.22 -8.00
C GLU A 104 6.68 4.45 -7.14
N ILE A 105 6.00 4.31 -6.00
CA ILE A 105 5.85 5.39 -5.00
C ILE A 105 7.22 5.84 -4.51
N PHE A 106 8.07 4.91 -4.07
CA PHE A 106 9.41 5.21 -3.63
C PHE A 106 10.28 5.77 -4.76
N ARG A 107 10.15 5.27 -5.99
CA ARG A 107 10.87 5.83 -7.15
C ARG A 107 10.48 7.29 -7.39
N ALA A 108 9.18 7.62 -7.32
CA ALA A 108 8.71 8.99 -7.44
C ALA A 108 9.26 9.87 -6.31
N GLY A 109 9.28 9.37 -5.07
CA GLY A 109 9.91 10.06 -3.94
C GLY A 109 11.40 10.31 -4.14
N TYR A 110 12.14 9.31 -4.61
CA TYR A 110 13.58 9.42 -4.91
C TYR A 110 13.84 10.50 -5.96
N GLN A 111 12.99 10.60 -7.00
CA GLN A 111 13.11 11.62 -8.04
C GLN A 111 12.70 13.02 -7.59
N ALA A 112 11.86 13.13 -6.55
CA ALA A 112 11.41 14.40 -5.99
C ALA A 112 12.45 15.06 -5.08
N VAL A 113 13.54 14.36 -4.70
CA VAL A 113 14.61 14.94 -3.87
C VAL A 113 15.34 16.05 -4.66
N PRO A 114 15.45 17.27 -4.12
CA PRO A 114 16.12 18.38 -4.82
C PRO A 114 17.58 18.06 -5.15
N LYS A 115 17.97 18.27 -6.41
CA LYS A 115 19.34 18.01 -6.88
C LYS A 115 20.40 18.78 -6.06
N GLY A 116 20.09 20.01 -5.65
CA GLY A 116 20.98 20.82 -4.81
C GLY A 116 21.35 20.16 -3.47
N GLN A 117 20.47 19.35 -2.87
CA GLN A 117 20.81 18.59 -1.65
C GLN A 117 21.86 17.52 -1.92
N VAL A 118 21.76 16.87 -3.08
CA VAL A 118 22.71 15.83 -3.52
C VAL A 118 24.05 16.47 -3.91
N GLU A 119 24.03 17.58 -4.65
CA GLU A 119 25.21 18.34 -5.06
C GLU A 119 25.97 18.95 -3.87
N ALA A 120 25.25 19.46 -2.86
CA ALA A 120 25.85 19.95 -1.62
C ALA A 120 26.54 18.81 -0.85
N ALA A 121 25.88 17.65 -0.74
CA ALA A 121 26.44 16.48 -0.07
C ALA A 121 27.70 15.94 -0.79
N LEU A 122 27.71 15.96 -2.13
CA LEU A 122 28.89 15.63 -2.93
C LEU A 122 30.03 16.63 -2.71
N SER A 123 29.73 17.92 -2.63
CA SER A 123 30.72 18.98 -2.35
C SER A 123 31.36 18.85 -0.97
N LEU A 124 30.66 18.23 -0.01
CA LEU A 124 31.16 17.90 1.32
C LEU A 124 31.97 16.58 1.35
N GLY A 125 32.22 15.95 0.19
CA GLY A 125 33.00 14.72 0.10
C GLY A 125 32.27 13.46 0.57
N MET A 126 30.94 13.49 0.68
CA MET A 126 30.17 12.32 1.12
C MET A 126 30.19 11.21 0.06
N SER A 127 30.39 9.97 0.49
CA SER A 127 30.25 8.80 -0.39
C SER A 127 28.80 8.59 -0.83
N TYR A 128 28.57 7.99 -2.00
CA TYR A 128 27.21 7.75 -2.53
C TYR A 128 26.31 7.00 -1.54
N GLY A 129 26.83 5.98 -0.85
CA GLY A 129 26.07 5.26 0.19
C GLY A 129 25.67 6.16 1.38
N SER A 130 26.54 7.10 1.75
CA SER A 130 26.24 8.09 2.80
C SER A 130 25.19 9.10 2.35
N ILE A 131 25.27 9.58 1.11
CA ILE A 131 24.28 10.47 0.50
C ILE A 131 22.91 9.76 0.45
N LEU A 132 22.90 8.52 -0.04
CA LEU A 132 21.69 7.72 -0.13
C LEU A 132 21.02 7.56 1.24
N ARG A 133 21.78 7.09 2.25
CA ARG A 133 21.23 6.79 3.59
C ARG A 133 20.85 8.04 4.38
N ARG A 134 21.62 9.13 4.28
CA ARG A 134 21.49 10.30 5.17
C ARG A 134 20.79 11.49 4.53
N VAL A 135 20.72 11.57 3.21
CA VAL A 135 20.14 12.71 2.49
C VAL A 135 18.91 12.25 1.72
N ILE A 136 19.09 11.30 0.78
CA ILE A 136 18.03 10.92 -0.16
C ILE A 136 16.91 10.14 0.56
N VAL A 137 17.24 9.04 1.26
CA VAL A 137 16.25 8.16 1.88
C VAL A 137 15.34 8.90 2.88
N PRO A 138 15.87 9.71 3.82
CA PRO A 138 15.00 10.46 4.73
C PRO A 138 14.09 11.45 3.99
N ALA A 139 14.63 12.21 3.03
CA ALA A 139 13.86 13.21 2.29
C ALA A 139 12.74 12.57 1.45
N MET A 140 13.04 11.48 0.74
CA MET A 140 12.05 10.78 -0.09
C MET A 140 10.98 10.07 0.73
N LEU A 141 11.32 9.54 1.91
CA LEU A 141 10.35 8.83 2.73
C LEU A 141 9.29 9.81 3.23
N VAL A 142 9.68 11.01 3.65
CA VAL A 142 8.70 12.01 4.08
C VAL A 142 7.79 12.45 2.93
N SER A 143 8.32 12.67 1.73
CA SER A 143 7.50 13.09 0.59
C SER A 143 6.56 12.00 0.06
N THR A 144 6.82 10.72 0.38
CA THR A 144 6.02 9.58 -0.10
C THR A 144 4.96 9.10 0.88
N ILE A 145 4.97 9.57 2.14
CA ILE A 145 3.98 9.19 3.16
C ILE A 145 2.52 9.31 2.67
N PRO A 146 2.08 10.41 2.03
CA PRO A 146 0.69 10.53 1.57
C PRO A 146 0.31 9.43 0.57
N SER A 147 1.22 9.12 -0.35
CA SER A 147 1.03 8.05 -1.33
C SER A 147 1.05 6.66 -0.72
N ILE A 148 1.90 6.42 0.30
CA ILE A 148 1.94 5.17 1.06
C ILE A 148 0.59 4.94 1.77
N VAL A 149 0.08 5.96 2.47
CA VAL A 149 -1.22 5.90 3.16
C VAL A 149 -2.35 5.58 2.18
N ASN A 150 -2.36 6.26 1.03
CA ASN A 150 -3.35 5.98 -0.02
C ASN A 150 -3.24 4.53 -0.54
N MET A 151 -2.02 4.04 -0.77
CA MET A 151 -1.82 2.65 -1.20
C MET A 151 -2.25 1.65 -0.14
N MET A 152 -1.98 1.89 1.14
CA MET A 152 -2.44 1.04 2.23
C MET A 152 -3.97 0.98 2.29
N ALA A 153 -4.67 2.11 2.07
CA ALA A 153 -6.12 2.15 1.99
C ALA A 153 -6.67 1.40 0.76
N ILE A 154 -5.94 1.39 -0.36
CA ILE A 154 -6.26 0.54 -1.52
C ILE A 154 -6.11 -0.94 -1.14
N LEU A 155 -4.98 -1.34 -0.53
CA LEU A 155 -4.74 -2.72 -0.13
C LEU A 155 -5.75 -3.22 0.90
N THR A 156 -6.32 -2.35 1.74
CA THR A 156 -7.44 -2.72 2.62
C THR A 156 -8.62 -3.25 1.82
N LYS A 157 -8.96 -2.61 0.70
CA LYS A 157 -10.06 -3.06 -0.18
C LYS A 157 -9.71 -4.34 -0.93
N GLU A 158 -8.43 -4.51 -1.31
CA GLU A 158 -7.96 -5.74 -1.96
C GLU A 158 -8.02 -6.96 -1.04
N THR A 159 -8.05 -6.80 0.29
CA THR A 159 -8.22 -7.95 1.20
C THR A 159 -9.52 -8.72 0.99
N VAL A 160 -10.57 -8.06 0.48
CA VAL A 160 -11.87 -8.69 0.17
C VAL A 160 -11.70 -9.87 -0.77
N VAL A 161 -10.78 -9.75 -1.73
CA VAL A 161 -10.49 -10.76 -2.75
C VAL A 161 -9.93 -12.04 -2.13
N LEU A 162 -9.35 -11.98 -0.94
CA LEU A 162 -8.80 -13.16 -0.26
C LEU A 162 -9.88 -14.18 0.14
N SER A 163 -11.12 -13.74 0.37
CA SER A 163 -12.26 -14.65 0.64
C SER A 163 -12.45 -15.69 -0.46
N ILE A 164 -12.11 -15.35 -1.71
CA ILE A 164 -12.29 -16.22 -2.88
C ILE A 164 -11.37 -17.43 -2.84
N ILE A 165 -10.18 -17.29 -2.23
CA ILE A 165 -9.25 -18.40 -1.99
C ILE A 165 -9.42 -18.98 -0.58
N THR A 166 -10.60 -18.82 0.02
CA THR A 166 -11.00 -19.36 1.31
C THR A 166 -10.17 -18.88 2.50
N VAL A 167 -9.62 -17.66 2.45
CA VAL A 167 -9.06 -17.03 3.66
C VAL A 167 -10.23 -16.69 4.59
N PRO A 168 -10.22 -17.10 5.87
CA PRO A 168 -11.28 -16.84 6.83
C PRO A 168 -11.21 -15.41 7.38
N GLU A 169 -11.26 -14.44 6.47
CA GLU A 169 -11.29 -13.01 6.78
C GLU A 169 -12.73 -12.47 6.81
N LEU A 170 -12.92 -11.19 7.11
CA LEU A 170 -14.25 -10.62 7.34
C LEU A 170 -15.23 -10.83 6.18
N MET A 171 -14.81 -10.66 4.92
CA MET A 171 -15.72 -10.89 3.78
C MET A 171 -16.12 -12.37 3.70
N TYR A 172 -15.20 -13.31 3.96
CA TYR A 172 -15.53 -14.73 4.03
C TYR A 172 -16.59 -15.03 5.10
N GLU A 173 -16.42 -14.54 6.33
CA GLU A 173 -17.38 -14.77 7.42
C GLU A 173 -18.76 -14.16 7.12
N MET A 174 -18.79 -12.98 6.50
CA MET A 174 -20.03 -12.35 6.05
C MET A 174 -20.72 -13.17 4.94
N GLN A 175 -19.97 -13.73 3.99
CA GLN A 175 -20.53 -14.61 2.95
C GLN A 175 -21.10 -15.91 3.54
N THR A 176 -20.42 -16.50 4.51
CA THR A 176 -20.91 -17.67 5.26
C THR A 176 -22.23 -17.35 5.96
N MET A 177 -22.31 -16.21 6.67
CA MET A 177 -23.54 -15.75 7.31
C MET A 177 -24.68 -15.57 6.29
N ALA A 178 -24.42 -14.95 5.14
CA ALA A 178 -25.43 -14.80 4.09
C ALA A 178 -25.91 -16.14 3.53
N ALA A 179 -25.00 -17.11 3.36
CA ALA A 179 -25.33 -18.44 2.85
C ALA A 179 -26.18 -19.24 3.84
N GLU A 180 -25.95 -19.09 5.14
CA GLU A 180 -26.68 -19.82 6.20
C GLU A 180 -28.04 -19.19 6.52
N THR A 181 -28.14 -17.87 6.48
CA THR A 181 -29.34 -17.13 6.91
C THR A 181 -30.24 -16.69 5.76
N PHE A 182 -29.73 -16.75 4.53
CA PHE A 182 -30.35 -16.16 3.33
C PHE A 182 -30.63 -14.64 3.46
N ALA A 183 -30.02 -13.97 4.46
CA ALA A 183 -30.15 -12.54 4.73
C ALA A 183 -29.18 -11.73 3.84
N THR A 184 -29.35 -11.84 2.53
CA THR A 184 -28.44 -11.24 1.53
C THR A 184 -28.40 -9.73 1.63
N PHE A 185 -29.54 -9.08 1.88
CA PHE A 185 -29.62 -7.62 1.94
C PHE A 185 -28.88 -7.07 3.16
N GLU A 186 -29.15 -7.63 4.34
CA GLU A 186 -28.51 -7.29 5.62
C GLU A 186 -26.99 -7.45 5.52
N THR A 187 -26.55 -8.56 4.92
CA THR A 187 -25.12 -8.87 4.76
C THR A 187 -24.44 -7.87 3.84
N ILE A 188 -25.02 -7.55 2.67
CA ILE A 188 -24.43 -6.60 1.72
C ILE A 188 -24.31 -5.20 2.35
N VAL A 189 -25.34 -4.74 3.04
CA VAL A 189 -25.32 -3.44 3.74
C VAL A 189 -24.26 -3.45 4.85
N GLY A 190 -24.19 -4.55 5.62
CA GLY A 190 -23.16 -4.76 6.64
C GLY A 190 -21.75 -4.67 6.05
N MET A 191 -21.44 -5.47 5.02
CA MET A 191 -20.16 -5.46 4.31
C MET A 191 -19.78 -4.05 3.85
N ALA A 192 -20.70 -3.34 3.17
CA ALA A 192 -20.46 -2.00 2.67
C ALA A 192 -20.09 -1.02 3.79
N LEU A 193 -20.86 -1.02 4.89
CA LEU A 193 -20.61 -0.15 6.04
C LEU A 193 -19.29 -0.49 6.75
N PHE A 194 -19.00 -1.77 6.96
CA PHE A 194 -17.79 -2.23 7.62
C PHE A 194 -16.53 -1.86 6.82
N TYR A 195 -16.47 -2.18 5.54
CA TYR A 195 -15.30 -1.85 4.71
C TYR A 195 -15.16 -0.35 4.49
N TRP A 196 -16.27 0.39 4.36
CA TRP A 196 -16.22 1.85 4.31
C TRP A 196 -15.63 2.44 5.60
N LEU A 197 -16.11 1.99 6.77
CA LEU A 197 -15.60 2.43 8.07
C LEU A 197 -14.12 2.07 8.24
N LEU A 198 -13.73 0.85 7.88
CA LEU A 198 -12.35 0.38 7.97
C LEU A 198 -11.41 1.24 7.12
N VAL A 199 -11.77 1.48 5.85
CA VAL A 199 -10.99 2.34 4.95
C VAL A 199 -10.91 3.77 5.48
N GLU A 200 -12.00 4.32 6.03
CA GLU A 200 -12.00 5.67 6.60
C GLU A 200 -11.13 5.75 7.87
N VAL A 201 -11.14 4.73 8.73
CA VAL A 201 -10.26 4.64 9.89
C VAL A 201 -8.79 4.59 9.46
N VAL A 202 -8.44 3.68 8.54
CA VAL A 202 -7.07 3.57 7.99
C VAL A 202 -6.63 4.89 7.38
N SER A 203 -7.49 5.53 6.60
CA SER A 203 -7.19 6.81 5.94
C SER A 203 -7.03 7.97 6.94
N ARG A 204 -7.89 8.07 7.96
CA ARG A 204 -7.78 9.09 9.01
C ARG A 204 -6.52 8.92 9.85
N LEU A 205 -6.22 7.68 10.25
CA LEU A 205 -4.99 7.38 10.99
C LEU A 205 -3.76 7.72 10.16
N GLY A 206 -3.76 7.35 8.88
CA GLY A 206 -2.70 7.70 7.94
C GLY A 206 -2.51 9.21 7.77
N ARG A 207 -3.59 9.98 7.58
CA ARG A 207 -3.52 11.46 7.51
C ARG A 207 -2.99 12.09 8.81
N ARG A 208 -3.33 11.53 9.98
CA ARG A 208 -2.77 12.00 11.26
C ARG A 208 -1.28 11.72 11.37
N LEU A 209 -0.82 10.57 10.89
CA LEU A 209 0.60 10.24 10.82
C LEU A 209 1.33 11.17 9.85
N GLU A 210 0.77 11.40 8.66
CA GLU A 210 1.26 12.35 7.67
C GLU A 210 1.44 13.75 8.28
N ALA A 211 0.40 14.30 8.92
CA ALA A 211 0.46 15.63 9.53
C ALA A 211 1.53 15.75 10.63
N ARG A 212 1.85 14.66 11.33
CA ARG A 212 2.93 14.65 12.34
C ARG A 212 4.31 14.66 11.72
N VAL A 213 4.52 13.92 10.62
CA VAL A 213 5.84 13.82 9.99
C VAL A 213 6.13 15.03 9.10
N THR A 214 5.13 15.53 8.38
CA THR A 214 5.28 16.66 7.43
C THR A 214 5.33 18.03 8.12
N ARG A 215 5.01 18.11 9.42
CA ARG A 215 5.06 19.36 10.21
C ARG A 215 6.41 20.09 10.13
N PHE A 216 7.50 19.38 9.83
CA PHE A 216 8.84 19.94 9.73
C PHE A 216 9.27 20.34 8.31
N LEU A 217 8.55 19.92 7.26
CA LEU A 217 8.90 20.27 5.87
C LEU A 217 8.26 21.58 5.38
N THR A 218 7.14 22.01 5.97
CA THR A 218 6.39 23.19 5.50
C THR A 218 7.04 24.54 5.86
N HIS A 219 8.11 24.56 6.66
CA HIS A 219 8.80 25.79 7.08
C HIS A 219 9.98 26.20 6.18
N ALA A 220 10.25 25.48 5.08
CA ALA A 220 11.42 25.71 4.22
C ALA A 220 11.13 26.42 2.88
N SER A 221 9.96 27.05 2.71
CA SER A 221 9.69 27.91 1.55
C SER A 221 9.45 29.34 2.03
N PRO A 222 10.44 30.25 1.92
CA PRO A 222 10.12 31.66 1.83
C PRO A 222 9.26 31.81 0.57
N GLN A 223 7.99 32.16 0.74
CA GLN A 223 7.16 32.63 -0.37
C GLN A 223 7.90 33.83 -0.96
N GLY A 224 8.52 33.65 -2.12
CA GLY A 224 9.06 34.73 -2.92
C GLY A 224 7.90 35.56 -3.45
N SER A 225 7.40 36.49 -2.63
CA SER A 225 6.56 37.59 -3.07
C SER A 225 7.43 38.58 -3.84
N SER A 226 7.74 38.29 -5.10
CA SER A 226 8.29 39.29 -6.02
C SER A 226 7.13 40.03 -6.68
N THR A 227 6.67 41.07 -5.99
CA THR A 227 6.38 42.41 -6.54
C THR A 227 6.04 42.47 -8.03
N GLN A 228 4.75 42.34 -8.36
CA GLN A 228 4.19 42.97 -9.55
C GLN A 228 4.00 44.46 -9.25
N THR A 229 5.01 45.28 -9.57
CA THR A 229 4.83 46.73 -9.64
C THR A 229 5.58 47.28 -10.84
N ALA A 230 4.85 48.09 -11.61
CA ALA A 230 5.33 49.10 -12.57
C ALA A 230 5.77 48.62 -13.96
N THR A 231 4.80 48.55 -14.88
CA THR A 231 4.90 49.17 -16.22
C THR A 231 3.50 49.48 -16.76
N ALA A 232 2.86 50.50 -16.19
CA ALA A 232 1.79 51.24 -16.85
C ALA A 232 2.28 52.68 -17.01
N ARG A 233 2.95 52.95 -18.13
CA ARG A 233 3.23 54.29 -18.71
C ARG A 233 3.95 54.12 -20.04
N ALA A 234 3.18 54.17 -21.13
CA ALA A 234 3.47 54.84 -22.40
C ALA A 234 2.29 54.57 -23.34
#